data_AF-A0A6V8CNJ4-F1
#
_entry.id   AF-A0A6V8CNJ4-F1
#
_cell.length_a   1.000
_cell.length_b   1.000
_cell.length_c   1.000
_cell.angle_alpha   90.00
_cell.angle_beta   90.00
_cell.angle_gamma   90.00
#
_symmetry.space_group_name_H-M   'P 1'
#
loop_
_entity.id
_entity.type
_entity.pdbx_description
1 polymer ?
#
loop_
_entity_poly.entity_id
_entity_poly.type
_entity_poly.pdbx_seq_one_letter_code
_entity_poly.pdbx_strand_id
1 'polypeptide(L)' 'AFASRRWCWDRYVTLCRETTGLAKQTMQRHAIAFSKGLPGAKSVRTLMHELTDVNESAEAISEFLKPISEG' A
#
# COMPACT_ATOMS: atom_id res chain seq x y z
N ALA A 1 11.54 9.12 -3.13
CA ALA A 1 10.69 8.68 -1.99
C ALA A 1 9.65 7.63 -2.42
N PHE A 2 8.86 7.89 -3.47
CA PHE A 2 7.85 6.95 -3.99
C PHE A 2 8.44 5.60 -4.41
N ALA A 3 9.45 5.58 -5.31
CA ALA A 3 10.05 4.35 -5.82
C ALA A 3 10.60 3.40 -4.72
N SER A 4 11.35 3.92 -3.75
CA SER A 4 11.88 3.10 -2.65
C SER A 4 10.77 2.58 -1.73
N ARG A 5 9.71 3.37 -1.49
CA ARG A 5 8.55 2.93 -0.72
C ARG A 5 7.73 1.87 -1.46
N ARG A 6 7.55 2.01 -2.78
CA ARG A 6 6.90 1.02 -3.64
C ARG A 6 7.62 -0.33 -3.53
N TRP A 7 8.94 -0.32 -3.75
CA TRP A 7 9.73 -1.56 -3.66
C TRP A 7 9.59 -2.24 -2.29
N CYS A 8 9.70 -1.48 -1.20
CA CYS A 8 9.54 -2.03 0.15
C CYS A 8 8.12 -2.55 0.40
N TRP A 9 7.10 -1.85 -0.08
CA TRP A 9 5.70 -2.27 0.05
C TRP A 9 5.43 -3.56 -0.72
N ASP A 10 5.83 -3.62 -1.99
CA ASP A 10 5.62 -4.79 -2.84
C ASP A 10 6.34 -6.01 -2.23
N ARG A 11 7.58 -5.83 -1.74
CA ARG A 11 8.30 -6.91 -1.06
C ARG A 11 7.62 -7.36 0.24
N TYR A 12 7.08 -6.42 1.02
CA TYR A 12 6.30 -6.73 2.21
C TYR A 12 5.04 -7.54 1.87
N VAL A 13 4.29 -7.14 0.84
CA VAL A 13 3.09 -7.88 0.37
C VAL A 13 3.46 -9.29 -0.07
N THR A 14 4.55 -9.46 -0.83
CA THR A 14 5.07 -10.78 -1.22
C THR A 14 5.36 -11.64 0.01
N LEU A 15 6.10 -11.10 0.98
CA LEU A 15 6.45 -11.84 2.20
C LEU A 15 5.21 -12.24 3.00
N CYS A 16 4.22 -11.36 3.14
CA CYS A 16 2.97 -11.70 3.81
C CYS A 16 2.26 -12.84 3.09
N ARG A 17 2.18 -12.80 1.75
CA ARG A 17 1.56 -13.89 0.96
C ARG A 17 2.30 -15.22 1.14
N GLU A 18 3.62 -15.20 1.24
CA GLU A 18 4.46 -16.40 1.42
C GLU A 18 4.43 -16.97 2.85
N THR A 19 3.99 -16.20 3.85
CA THR A 19 4.14 -16.58 5.28
C THR A 19 2.82 -16.54 6.05
N THR A 20 2.35 -15.35 6.43
CA THR A 20 1.23 -15.16 7.36
C THR A 20 -0.12 -15.00 6.68
N GLY A 21 -0.14 -14.84 5.36
CA GLY A 21 -1.25 -14.26 4.63
C GLY A 21 -1.38 -12.75 4.84
N LEU A 22 -2.26 -12.13 4.05
CA LEU A 22 -2.61 -10.71 4.20
C LEU A 22 -3.75 -10.55 5.21
N ALA A 23 -3.58 -9.62 6.15
CA ALA A 23 -4.60 -9.29 7.15
C ALA A 23 -5.00 -7.81 7.06
N LYS A 24 -6.30 -7.53 6.95
CA LYS A 24 -6.85 -6.18 6.71
C LYS A 24 -6.35 -5.13 7.71
N GLN A 25 -6.42 -5.43 9.01
CA GLN A 25 -6.01 -4.47 10.04
C GLN A 25 -4.51 -4.13 9.98
N THR A 26 -3.67 -5.14 9.76
CA THR A 26 -2.20 -4.95 9.65
C THR A 26 -1.84 -4.22 8.36
N MET A 27 -2.51 -4.56 7.26
CA MET A 27 -2.36 -3.87 5.97
C MET A 27 -2.68 -2.38 6.07
N GLN A 28 -3.78 -2.02 6.73
CA GLN A 28 -4.15 -0.62 6.94
C GLN A 28 -3.08 0.15 7.74
N ARG A 29 -2.53 -0.45 8.81
CA ARG A 29 -1.46 0.17 9.60
C ARG A 29 -0.20 0.40 8.78
N HIS A 30 0.24 -0.60 8.01
CA HIS A 30 1.43 -0.46 7.18
C HIS A 30 1.19 0.50 6.01
N ALA A 31 0.04 0.46 5.35
CA ALA A 31 -0.34 1.42 4.31
C ALA A 31 -0.23 2.88 4.79
N ILE A 32 -0.65 3.17 6.03
CA ILE A 32 -0.48 4.50 6.65
C ILE A 32 1.01 4.84 6.80
N ALA A 33 1.84 3.90 7.25
CA ALA A 33 3.28 4.12 7.39
C ALA A 33 3.96 4.37 6.04
N PHE A 34 3.65 3.57 5.01
CA PHE A 34 4.23 3.71 3.67
C PHE A 34 3.77 4.97 2.94
N SER A 35 2.54 5.44 3.17
CA SER A 35 2.03 6.68 2.58
C SER A 35 2.38 7.94 3.36
N LYS A 36 2.90 7.84 4.60
CA LYS A 36 3.13 9.00 5.49
C LYS A 36 4.00 10.08 4.86
N GLY A 37 3.49 11.31 4.82
CA GLY A 37 4.20 12.48 4.31
C GLY A 37 4.28 12.59 2.79
N LEU A 38 3.61 11.71 2.04
CA LEU A 38 3.50 11.82 0.58
C LEU A 38 2.28 12.68 0.18
N PRO A 39 2.38 13.47 -0.90
CA PRO A 39 1.22 14.06 -1.54
C PRO A 39 0.17 12.99 -1.87
N GLY A 40 -1.12 13.27 -1.61
CA GLY A 40 -2.20 12.31 -1.87
C GLY A 40 -2.40 11.22 -0.81
N ALA A 41 -1.59 11.17 0.25
CA ALA A 41 -1.70 10.15 1.31
C ALA A 41 -3.04 10.16 2.07
N LYS A 42 -3.78 11.28 2.08
CA LYS A 42 -5.13 11.31 2.66
C LYS A 42 -6.12 10.51 1.81
N SER A 43 -6.09 10.70 0.50
CA SER A 43 -7.01 10.04 -0.44
C SER A 43 -6.84 8.52 -0.43
N VAL A 44 -5.60 8.04 -0.47
CA VAL A 44 -5.33 6.59 -0.45
C VAL A 44 -5.74 5.94 0.87
N ARG A 45 -5.66 6.67 2.00
CA ARG A 45 -6.14 6.18 3.30
C ARG A 45 -7.67 6.08 3.33
N THR A 46 -8.39 7.03 2.73
CA THR A 46 -9.85 6.94 2.58
C THR A 46 -10.24 5.74 1.73
N LEU A 47 -9.59 5.55 0.58
CA LEU A 47 -9.82 4.39 -0.30
C LEU A 47 -9.64 3.05 0.45
N MET A 48 -8.61 2.94 1.29
CA MET A 48 -8.35 1.77 2.13
C MET A 48 -9.43 1.47 3.19
N HIS A 49 -10.25 2.45 3.57
CA HIS A 49 -11.41 2.22 4.43
C HIS A 49 -12.61 1.68 3.64
N GLU A 50 -12.75 2.09 2.38
CA GLU A 50 -13.84 1.69 1.48
C GLU A 50 -13.64 0.26 0.94
N LEU A 51 -12.38 -0.11 0.68
CA LEU A 51 -12.05 -1.45 0.19
C LEU A 51 -12.30 -2.53 1.26
N THR A 52 -13.02 -3.57 0.86
CA THR A 52 -13.31 -4.75 1.69
C THR A 52 -12.31 -5.88 1.43
N ASP A 53 -11.82 -6.02 0.21
CA ASP A 53 -10.79 -6.97 -0.17
C ASP A 53 -9.38 -6.44 0.20
N VAL A 54 -8.61 -7.30 0.86
CA VAL A 54 -7.25 -7.03 1.29
C VAL A 54 -6.25 -7.05 0.12
N ASN A 55 -6.55 -7.77 -0.97
CA ASN A 55 -5.73 -7.77 -2.19
C ASN A 55 -5.92 -6.48 -2.97
N GLU A 56 -7.15 -6.01 -3.14
CA GLU A 56 -7.44 -4.71 -3.75
C GLU A 56 -6.78 -3.57 -2.97
N SER A 57 -6.84 -3.68 -1.63
CA SER A 57 -6.14 -2.78 -0.73
C SER A 57 -4.62 -2.78 -0.94
N ALA A 58 -4.01 -3.96 -1.16
CA ALA A 58 -2.59 -4.07 -1.43
C ALA A 58 -2.21 -3.38 -2.75
N GLU A 59 -2.98 -3.63 -3.80
CA GLU A 59 -2.79 -3.07 -5.14
C GLU A 59 -2.97 -1.55 -5.14
N ALA A 60 -3.98 -1.03 -4.44
CA ALA A 60 -4.23 0.41 -4.35
C ALA A 60 -3.03 1.19 -3.79
N ILE A 61 -2.29 0.60 -2.84
CA ILE A 61 -1.07 1.21 -2.30
C ILE A 61 0.10 1.06 -3.28
N SER A 62 0.24 -0.07 -3.96
CA SER A 62 1.25 -0.23 -5.02
C SER A 62 1.04 0.79 -6.15
N GLU A 63 -0.22 1.02 -6.55
CA GLU A 63 -0.61 2.03 -7.54
C GLU A 63 -0.29 3.45 -7.05
N PHE A 64 -0.70 3.79 -5.83
CA PHE A 64 -0.40 5.10 -5.23
C PHE A 64 1.10 5.39 -5.15
N LEU A 65 1.92 4.35 -4.94
CA LEU A 65 3.36 4.47 -4.83
C LEU A 65 4.08 4.48 -6.18
N LYS A 66 3.37 4.34 -7.31
CA LYS A 66 3.97 4.44 -8.65
C LYS A 66 4.60 5.82 -8.87
N PRO A 67 5.83 5.88 -9.43
CA PRO A 67 6.43 7.16 -9.81
C PRO A 67 5.59 7.86 -10.89
N ILE A 68 5.47 9.19 -10.79
CA ILE A 68 4.74 10.04 -11.75
C ILE A 68 5.29 9.94 -13.19
N SER A 69 6.53 9.45 -13.36
CA SER A 69 7.16 9.23 -14.67
C SER A 69 6.75 7.94 -15.38
N GLU A 70 5.87 7.11 -14.79
CA GLU A 70 5.34 5.88 -15.42
C GLU A 70 3.89 6.05 -15.93
N GLY A 71 3.46 7.27 -16.22
CA GLY A 71 2.13 7.61 -16.75
C GLY A 71 2.17 8.35 -18.08
#